data_AF-A0A6F8YYH5-F1
#
_entry.id   AF-A0A6F8YYH5-F1
#
_cell.length_a   1.000
_cell.length_b   1.000
_cell.length_c   1.000
_cell.angle_alpha   90.00
_cell.angle_beta   90.00
_cell.angle_gamma   90.00
#
_symmetry.space_group_name_H-M   'P 1'
#
loop_
_entity.id
_entity.type
_entity.pdbx_description
1 polymer ?
#
loop_
_entity_poly.entity_id
_entity_poly.type
_entity_poly.pdbx_seq_one_letter_code
_entity_poly.pdbx_strand_id
1 'polypeptide(L)'
;METDRALERAYRRLLLAYPRRYRRERGAEILTTLLDAARPGQRRPAPRDTVDLLQGGLRRRLAVPRGPLPAAAATVVALLAAVAAAAGAGLATWRAAAPEPDPAAARAVVGVAIPLPPAGDPVRYERPLDLAGDRVSDPAPSWLGFTFAVPPDAVTAEVPAARERLVAAGWSATPVRDDRGLLSFWAARGDHAVQIGGYPGDPGAAEPLWANVHGRAAGWFTPVVLAGAAAGTLAGWLAAGWALRRARHPDGGLRPAVVAFGGLGVLAGVPVLLSATYHGVAAATTGGWSTMDALFPAAALLAVQPLCLFAGAWLLVTALAAALPPARGVHPWRLGLWTAAAAHLAFAAAWCLVVALYLARLATNGGDRQGMLGGAYDPKDLVPFGFGSTNPFTWAYDLLSLLFVLGFLASPGLLGLSVPLLVASRRAPTAALAGRTAWRVLLVAAVTALALPLAMATPLGRDALTWWLD
;
A
#
# COMPACT_ATOMS: atom_id res chain seq x y z
N MET A 1 6.76 -57.70 -5.80
CA MET A 1 8.04 -57.14 -5.30
C MET A 1 8.53 -55.91 -6.05
N GLU A 2 8.94 -55.98 -7.33
CA GLU A 2 9.46 -54.79 -8.04
C GLU A 2 8.36 -53.73 -8.29
N THR A 3 7.13 -54.20 -8.53
CA THR A 3 5.93 -53.40 -8.70
C THR A 3 5.53 -52.66 -7.42
N ASP A 4 5.60 -53.33 -6.26
CA ASP A 4 5.31 -52.74 -4.94
C ASP A 4 6.31 -51.63 -4.61
N ARG A 5 7.60 -51.85 -4.90
CA ARG A 5 8.64 -50.84 -4.68
C ARG A 5 8.47 -49.60 -5.57
N ALA A 6 7.88 -49.73 -6.75
CA ALA A 6 7.58 -48.58 -7.62
C ALA A 6 6.41 -47.75 -7.07
N LEU A 7 5.32 -48.42 -6.66
CA LEU A 7 4.15 -47.77 -6.08
C LEU A 7 4.48 -47.09 -4.74
N GLU A 8 5.21 -47.78 -3.87
CA GLU A 8 5.65 -47.23 -2.58
C GLU A 8 6.48 -45.95 -2.76
N ARG A 9 7.43 -45.94 -3.71
CA ARG A 9 8.23 -44.74 -4.03
C ARG A 9 7.35 -43.60 -4.52
N ALA A 10 6.31 -43.89 -5.30
CA ALA A 10 5.37 -42.87 -5.77
C ALA A 10 4.56 -42.28 -4.61
N TYR A 11 4.01 -43.10 -3.70
CA TYR A 11 3.32 -42.60 -2.51
C TYR A 11 4.25 -41.83 -1.56
N ARG A 12 5.50 -42.27 -1.36
CA ARG A 12 6.50 -41.52 -0.57
C ARG A 12 6.80 -40.15 -1.17
N ARG A 13 6.81 -40.01 -2.50
CA ARG A 13 6.94 -38.72 -3.18
C ARG A 13 5.69 -37.85 -2.95
N LEU A 14 4.48 -38.41 -3.08
CA LEU A 14 3.24 -37.68 -2.81
C LEU A 14 3.14 -37.21 -1.35
N LEU A 15 3.61 -38.03 -0.41
CA LEU A 15 3.69 -37.65 0.99
C LEU A 15 4.55 -36.42 1.21
N LEU A 16 5.46 -36.04 0.31
CA LEU A 16 6.22 -34.79 0.43
C LEU A 16 5.32 -33.54 0.52
N ALA A 17 4.07 -33.61 0.03
CA ALA A 17 3.05 -32.59 0.24
C ALA A 17 2.73 -32.34 1.71
N TYR A 18 2.94 -33.29 2.61
CA TYR A 18 2.79 -33.12 4.05
C TYR A 18 4.02 -32.47 4.70
N PRO A 19 3.87 -31.70 5.80
CA PRO A 19 4.99 -31.16 6.57
C PRO A 19 5.96 -32.26 7.05
N ARG A 20 7.27 -31.99 7.06
CA ARG A 20 8.31 -32.99 7.38
C ARG A 20 8.09 -33.71 8.71
N ARG A 21 7.61 -33.01 9.74
CA ARG A 21 7.28 -33.59 11.06
C ARG A 21 6.08 -34.53 10.98
N TYR A 22 4.99 -34.10 10.34
CA TYR A 22 3.81 -34.94 10.15
C TYR A 22 4.14 -36.21 9.38
N ARG A 23 5.03 -36.12 8.37
CA ARG A 23 5.55 -37.31 7.68
C ARG A 23 6.38 -38.22 8.57
N ARG A 24 7.17 -37.68 9.50
CA ARG A 24 7.94 -38.47 10.46
C ARG A 24 7.04 -39.18 11.47
N GLU A 25 5.99 -38.52 11.93
CA GLU A 25 5.08 -39.04 12.96
C GLU A 25 4.01 -39.98 12.40
N ARG A 26 3.42 -39.63 11.24
CA ARG A 26 2.25 -40.31 10.66
C ARG A 26 2.49 -40.84 9.25
N GLY A 27 3.62 -40.53 8.62
CA GLY A 27 3.86 -40.89 7.21
C GLY A 27 4.00 -42.38 6.97
N ALA A 28 4.55 -43.13 7.94
CA ALA A 28 4.61 -44.58 7.87
C ALA A 28 3.19 -45.19 7.94
N GLU A 29 2.38 -44.76 8.90
CA GLU A 29 0.97 -45.18 9.05
C GLU A 29 0.16 -44.91 7.77
N ILE A 30 0.23 -43.69 7.23
CA ILE A 30 -0.47 -43.32 5.99
C ILE A 30 0.01 -44.16 4.80
N LEU A 31 1.33 -44.38 4.68
CA LEU A 31 1.90 -45.17 3.60
C LEU A 31 1.42 -46.62 3.67
N THR A 32 1.40 -47.22 4.86
CA THR A 32 0.90 -48.59 5.07
C THR A 32 -0.56 -48.69 4.68
N THR A 33 -1.43 -47.79 5.16
CA THR A 33 -2.86 -47.78 4.78
C THR A 33 -3.09 -47.68 3.28
N LEU A 34 -2.31 -46.87 2.56
CA LEU A 34 -2.43 -46.72 1.10
C LEU A 34 -1.97 -47.96 0.32
N LEU A 35 -0.95 -48.66 0.83
CA LEU A 35 -0.46 -49.89 0.21
C LEU A 35 -1.42 -51.05 0.48
N ASP A 36 -1.99 -51.13 1.69
CA ASP A 36 -3.00 -52.13 2.06
C ASP A 36 -4.29 -51.97 1.24
N ALA A 37 -4.65 -50.74 0.87
CA ALA A 37 -5.79 -50.43 0.03
C ALA A 37 -5.53 -50.55 -1.49
N ALA A 38 -4.29 -50.80 -1.91
CA ALA A 38 -3.93 -50.85 -3.32
C ALA A 38 -4.47 -52.11 -4.02
N ARG A 39 -4.89 -51.98 -5.28
CA ARG A 39 -5.37 -53.13 -6.06
C ARG A 39 -4.21 -54.08 -6.41
N PRO A 40 -4.45 -55.40 -6.51
CA PRO A 40 -3.43 -56.34 -6.98
C PRO A 40 -2.84 -55.90 -8.33
N GLY A 41 -1.51 -55.79 -8.41
CA GLY A 41 -0.80 -55.38 -9.63
C GLY A 41 -0.76 -53.88 -9.91
N GLN A 42 -1.30 -53.03 -9.02
CA GLN A 42 -1.28 -51.58 -9.18
C GLN A 42 0.16 -51.03 -9.22
N ARG A 43 0.51 -50.34 -10.31
CA ARG A 43 1.87 -49.78 -10.53
C ARG A 43 1.99 -48.29 -10.24
N ARG A 44 0.88 -47.57 -10.19
CA ARG A 44 0.82 -46.12 -10.00
C ARG A 44 -0.27 -45.76 -8.97
N PRO A 45 -0.09 -44.68 -8.18
CA PRO A 45 -1.14 -44.17 -7.31
C PRO A 45 -2.43 -43.93 -8.08
N ALA A 46 -3.58 -44.23 -7.46
CA ALA A 46 -4.84 -43.88 -8.10
C ALA A 46 -4.94 -42.34 -8.21
N PRO A 47 -5.60 -41.80 -9.24
CA PRO A 47 -5.81 -40.35 -9.35
C PRO A 47 -6.48 -39.76 -8.11
N ARG A 48 -7.44 -40.49 -7.52
CA ARG A 48 -8.11 -40.11 -6.28
C ARG A 48 -7.15 -40.01 -5.09
N ASP A 49 -6.35 -41.05 -4.85
CA ASP A 49 -5.36 -41.06 -3.76
C ASP A 49 -4.33 -39.93 -3.93
N THR A 50 -3.96 -39.65 -5.18
CA THR A 50 -3.06 -38.55 -5.52
C THR A 50 -3.67 -37.21 -5.12
N VAL A 51 -4.92 -36.94 -5.52
CA VAL A 51 -5.63 -35.70 -5.18
C VAL A 51 -5.82 -35.59 -3.66
N ASP A 52 -6.26 -36.66 -3.00
CA ASP A 52 -6.51 -36.69 -1.55
C ASP A 52 -5.22 -36.42 -0.75
N LEU A 53 -4.08 -37.00 -1.15
CA LEU A 53 -2.79 -36.77 -0.49
C LEU A 53 -2.25 -35.36 -0.74
N LEU A 54 -2.37 -34.84 -1.95
CA LEU A 54 -1.95 -33.48 -2.28
C LEU A 54 -2.80 -32.46 -1.51
N GLN A 55 -4.13 -32.60 -1.54
CA GLN A 55 -5.06 -31.73 -0.85
C GLN A 55 -4.87 -31.82 0.68
N GLY A 56 -4.73 -33.03 1.22
CA GLY A 56 -4.47 -33.25 2.64
C GLY A 56 -3.14 -32.64 3.10
N GLY A 57 -2.08 -32.82 2.32
CA GLY A 57 -0.76 -32.26 2.58
C GLY A 57 -0.74 -30.73 2.51
N LEU A 58 -1.31 -30.15 1.45
CA LEU A 58 -1.43 -28.70 1.28
C LEU A 58 -2.28 -28.07 2.37
N ARG A 59 -3.43 -28.66 2.72
CA ARG A 59 -4.26 -28.21 3.83
C ARG A 59 -3.49 -28.23 5.15
N ARG A 60 -2.64 -29.24 5.39
CA ARG A 60 -1.80 -29.28 6.59
C ARG A 60 -0.69 -28.24 6.61
N ARG A 61 -0.21 -27.78 5.45
CA ARG A 61 0.82 -26.74 5.33
C ARG A 61 0.26 -25.32 5.37
N LEU A 62 -0.87 -25.09 4.71
CA LEU A 62 -1.38 -23.76 4.40
C LEU A 62 -2.63 -23.38 5.20
N ALA A 63 -3.29 -24.31 5.90
CA ALA A 63 -4.49 -23.96 6.64
C ALA A 63 -4.16 -23.05 7.83
N VAL A 64 -4.94 -21.99 7.99
CA VAL A 64 -4.87 -21.11 9.17
C VAL A 64 -5.17 -21.93 10.44
N PRO A 65 -4.37 -21.79 11.52
CA PRO A 65 -4.67 -22.45 12.78
C PRO A 65 -6.02 -22.01 13.37
N ARG A 66 -6.71 -22.90 14.09
CA ARG A 66 -7.99 -22.55 14.74
C ARG A 66 -7.80 -21.48 15.82
N GLY A 67 -8.79 -20.57 15.90
CA GLY A 67 -8.89 -19.48 16.87
C GLY A 67 -9.23 -18.14 16.19
N PRO A 68 -9.83 -17.18 16.93
CA PRO A 68 -10.22 -15.88 16.38
C PRO A 68 -9.01 -15.03 15.95
N LEU A 69 -7.94 -15.00 16.75
CA LEU A 69 -6.74 -14.19 16.46
C LEU A 69 -5.98 -14.64 15.18
N PRO A 70 -5.66 -15.94 14.99
CA PRO A 70 -5.06 -16.40 13.74
C PRO A 70 -5.93 -16.14 12.51
N ALA A 71 -7.25 -16.26 12.66
CA ALA A 71 -8.20 -15.97 11.58
C ALA A 71 -8.19 -14.47 11.23
N ALA A 72 -8.29 -13.58 12.21
CA ALA A 72 -8.22 -12.14 12.00
C ALA A 72 -6.90 -11.72 11.30
N ALA A 73 -5.76 -12.24 11.77
CA ALA A 73 -4.47 -11.97 11.15
C ALA A 73 -4.41 -12.45 9.69
N ALA A 74 -4.90 -13.66 9.41
CA ALA A 74 -4.95 -14.20 8.05
C ALA A 74 -5.91 -13.41 7.15
N THR A 75 -7.04 -12.95 7.67
CA THR A 75 -7.97 -12.08 6.94
C THR A 75 -7.31 -10.77 6.53
N VAL A 76 -6.59 -10.11 7.45
CA VAL A 76 -5.92 -8.84 7.13
C VAL A 76 -4.82 -9.03 6.09
N VAL A 77 -4.00 -10.08 6.21
CA VAL A 77 -3.00 -10.40 5.19
C VAL A 77 -3.65 -10.72 3.83
N ALA A 78 -4.76 -11.45 3.84
CA ALA A 78 -5.52 -11.75 2.62
C ALA A 78 -6.09 -10.49 1.97
N LEU A 79 -6.67 -9.56 2.74
CA LEU A 79 -7.19 -8.29 2.23
C LEU A 79 -6.08 -7.40 1.67
N LEU A 80 -4.95 -7.29 2.36
CA LEU A 80 -3.79 -6.53 1.85
C LEU A 80 -3.26 -7.12 0.55
N ALA A 81 -3.14 -8.46 0.46
CA ALA A 81 -2.72 -9.13 -0.75
C ALA A 81 -3.75 -9.01 -1.89
N ALA A 82 -5.05 -9.01 -1.57
CA ALA A 82 -6.12 -8.79 -2.53
C ALA A 82 -6.02 -7.40 -3.16
N VAL A 83 -5.90 -6.38 -2.32
CA VAL A 83 -5.70 -4.99 -2.75
C VAL A 83 -4.46 -4.92 -3.65
N ALA A 84 -3.29 -5.38 -3.17
CA ALA A 84 -2.05 -5.34 -3.94
C ALA A 84 -2.13 -6.02 -5.31
N ALA A 85 -2.70 -7.23 -5.37
CA ALA A 85 -2.88 -7.96 -6.62
C ALA A 85 -3.89 -7.29 -7.55
N ALA A 86 -4.93 -6.64 -7.01
CA ALA A 86 -5.91 -5.90 -7.79
C ALA A 86 -5.29 -4.69 -8.51
N ALA A 87 -4.44 -3.88 -7.85
CA ALA A 87 -3.74 -2.81 -8.59
C ALA A 87 -2.65 -3.33 -9.52
N GLY A 88 -1.92 -4.38 -9.13
CA GLY A 88 -0.94 -4.99 -10.03
C GLY A 88 -1.59 -5.43 -11.35
N ALA A 89 -2.75 -6.09 -11.24
CA ALA A 89 -3.58 -6.48 -12.38
C ALA A 89 -4.13 -5.27 -13.14
N GLY A 90 -4.68 -4.27 -12.45
CA GLY A 90 -5.21 -3.05 -13.08
C GLY A 90 -4.14 -2.28 -13.87
N LEU A 91 -2.96 -2.07 -13.28
CA LEU A 91 -1.85 -1.38 -13.93
C LEU A 91 -1.32 -2.15 -15.14
N ALA A 92 -1.14 -3.48 -15.00
CA ALA A 92 -0.69 -4.32 -16.10
C ALA A 92 -1.70 -4.32 -17.26
N THR A 93 -2.99 -4.41 -16.95
CA THR A 93 -4.07 -4.32 -17.93
C THR A 93 -4.08 -2.96 -18.61
N TRP A 94 -4.02 -1.85 -17.86
CA TRP A 94 -4.04 -0.51 -18.44
C TRP A 94 -2.91 -0.34 -19.47
N ARG A 95 -1.68 -0.70 -19.08
CA ARG A 95 -0.51 -0.63 -19.97
C ARG A 95 -0.62 -1.52 -21.21
N ALA A 96 -1.36 -2.61 -21.12
CA ALA A 96 -1.55 -3.53 -22.23
C ALA A 96 -2.75 -3.17 -23.13
N ALA A 97 -3.74 -2.43 -22.61
CA ALA A 97 -5.06 -2.33 -23.21
C ALA A 97 -5.46 -0.92 -23.65
N ALA A 98 -4.89 0.15 -23.09
CA ALA A 98 -5.22 1.51 -23.48
C ALA A 98 -4.24 1.98 -24.56
N PRO A 99 -4.57 1.85 -25.88
CA PRO A 99 -3.78 2.52 -26.90
C PRO A 99 -3.83 4.01 -26.63
N GLU A 100 -2.66 4.65 -26.63
CA GLU A 100 -2.61 6.09 -26.51
C GLU A 100 -3.43 6.71 -27.65
N PRO A 101 -4.23 7.77 -27.37
CA PRO A 101 -4.97 8.43 -28.43
C PRO A 101 -3.97 8.96 -29.46
N ASP A 102 -4.19 8.63 -30.73
CA ASP A 102 -3.47 9.28 -31.82
C ASP A 102 -3.74 10.80 -31.76
N PRO A 103 -2.71 11.67 -31.78
CA PRO A 103 -2.90 13.12 -31.75
C PRO A 103 -3.92 13.65 -32.77
N ALA A 104 -4.03 13.03 -33.95
CA ALA A 104 -5.03 13.41 -34.94
C ALA A 104 -6.47 13.06 -34.48
N ALA A 105 -6.67 11.86 -33.94
CA ALA A 105 -7.94 11.44 -33.36
C ALA A 105 -8.32 12.32 -32.15
N ALA A 106 -7.37 12.63 -31.27
CA ALA A 106 -7.59 13.49 -30.12
C ALA A 106 -8.00 14.91 -30.54
N ARG A 107 -7.32 15.50 -31.54
CA ARG A 107 -7.71 16.80 -32.12
C ARG A 107 -9.13 16.76 -32.69
N ALA A 108 -9.52 15.67 -33.36
CA ALA A 108 -10.86 15.53 -33.89
C ALA A 108 -11.93 15.49 -32.79
N VAL A 109 -11.66 14.77 -31.68
CA VAL A 109 -12.55 14.75 -30.50
C VAL A 109 -12.70 16.16 -29.92
N VAL A 110 -11.59 16.86 -29.71
CA VAL A 110 -11.60 18.20 -29.11
C VAL A 110 -12.25 19.22 -30.04
N GLY A 111 -12.04 19.14 -31.36
CA GLY A 111 -12.66 20.04 -32.34
C GLY A 111 -14.19 19.97 -32.38
N VAL A 112 -14.80 18.83 -32.02
CA VAL A 112 -16.25 18.73 -31.81
C VAL A 112 -16.67 19.57 -30.59
N ALA A 113 -15.88 19.51 -29.53
CA ALA A 113 -16.19 20.09 -28.23
C ALA A 113 -15.73 21.54 -28.06
N ILE A 114 -14.78 22.04 -28.83
CA ILE A 114 -14.29 23.43 -28.81
C ILE A 114 -13.95 23.81 -30.26
N PRO A 115 -14.74 24.65 -30.94
CA PRO A 115 -14.57 24.95 -32.37
C PRO A 115 -13.58 26.11 -32.55
N LEU A 116 -12.53 26.12 -31.73
CA LEU A 116 -11.46 27.11 -31.73
C LEU A 116 -10.14 26.39 -32.02
N PRO A 117 -9.19 27.03 -32.70
CA PRO A 117 -7.86 26.47 -32.83
C PRO A 117 -7.20 26.39 -31.44
N PRO A 118 -6.55 25.27 -31.09
CA PRO A 118 -5.76 25.20 -29.87
C PRO A 118 -4.61 26.20 -29.92
N ALA A 119 -4.18 26.69 -28.76
CA ALA A 119 -3.10 27.68 -28.63
C ALA A 119 -1.71 27.11 -29.00
N GLY A 120 -1.60 25.79 -29.18
CA GLY A 120 -0.39 25.10 -29.60
C GLY A 120 -0.66 23.64 -29.96
N ASP A 121 0.43 22.89 -30.14
CA ASP A 121 0.36 21.44 -30.32
C ASP A 121 -0.09 20.74 -29.03
N PRO A 122 -0.77 19.58 -29.14
CA PRO A 122 -1.15 18.82 -27.96
C PRO A 122 0.08 18.42 -27.16
N VAL A 123 0.05 18.71 -25.87
CA VAL A 123 1.10 18.29 -24.94
C VAL A 123 0.75 16.92 -24.42
N ARG A 124 1.69 15.99 -24.54
CA ARG A 124 1.56 14.70 -23.85
C ARG A 124 1.94 14.88 -22.39
N TYR A 125 0.99 14.56 -21.53
CA TYR A 125 1.25 14.44 -20.11
C TYR A 125 1.39 12.96 -19.78
N GLU A 126 2.60 12.58 -19.40
CA GLU A 126 2.85 11.34 -18.69
C GLU A 126 3.00 11.72 -17.22
N ARG A 127 1.87 11.79 -16.51
CA ARG A 127 1.92 11.82 -15.05
C ARG A 127 1.87 10.37 -14.58
N PRO A 128 2.96 9.80 -14.08
CA PRO A 128 2.90 8.51 -13.42
C PRO A 128 2.05 8.67 -12.15
N LEU A 129 0.73 8.58 -12.29
CA LEU A 129 -0.30 8.82 -11.28
C LEU A 129 0.00 10.06 -10.43
N ASP A 130 -0.59 11.22 -10.75
CA ASP A 130 -0.49 12.35 -9.82
C ASP A 130 -1.37 12.09 -8.58
N LEU A 131 -0.73 12.02 -7.42
CA LEU A 131 -1.27 11.51 -6.15
C LEU A 131 -1.69 12.62 -5.18
N ALA A 132 -1.39 13.87 -5.50
CA ALA A 132 -1.55 14.99 -4.59
C ALA A 132 -2.97 15.58 -4.64
N GLY A 133 -4.00 14.75 -4.47
CA GLY A 133 -5.36 15.16 -4.05
C GLY A 133 -6.08 16.24 -4.86
N ASP A 134 -5.52 16.70 -5.98
CA ASP A 134 -6.09 17.79 -6.73
C ASP A 134 -7.23 17.22 -7.55
N ARG A 135 -8.46 17.41 -7.03
CA ARG A 135 -9.72 16.88 -7.56
C ARG A 135 -9.98 17.26 -9.03
N VAL A 136 -9.14 18.13 -9.56
CA VAL A 136 -9.14 18.73 -10.88
C VAL A 136 -8.37 17.90 -11.91
N SER A 137 -7.33 17.17 -11.51
CA SER A 137 -6.40 16.51 -12.45
C SER A 137 -6.96 15.21 -13.03
N ASP A 138 -6.71 14.99 -14.33
CA ASP A 138 -7.12 13.78 -15.05
C ASP A 138 -6.49 12.53 -14.40
N PRO A 139 -7.31 11.54 -13.97
CA PRO A 139 -6.82 10.33 -13.32
C PRO A 139 -6.12 9.34 -14.27
N ALA A 140 -6.17 9.55 -15.59
CA ALA A 140 -5.47 8.71 -16.55
C ALA A 140 -3.94 8.81 -16.32
N PRO A 141 -3.18 7.70 -16.38
CA PRO A 141 -1.72 7.74 -16.26
C PRO A 141 -1.03 8.41 -17.46
N SER A 142 -1.75 8.61 -18.56
CA SER A 142 -1.33 9.50 -19.64
C SER A 142 -2.54 10.08 -20.36
N TRP A 143 -2.39 11.32 -20.84
CA TRP A 143 -3.39 12.01 -21.66
C TRP A 143 -2.72 13.01 -22.61
N LEU A 144 -3.48 13.43 -23.62
CA LEU A 144 -3.14 14.57 -24.47
C LEU A 144 -3.92 15.79 -24.01
N GLY A 145 -3.21 16.82 -23.56
CA GLY A 145 -3.78 18.09 -23.15
C GLY A 145 -3.76 19.11 -24.28
N PHE A 146 -4.85 19.86 -24.37
CA PHE A 146 -5.05 20.97 -25.30
C PHE A 146 -5.42 22.20 -24.49
N THR A 147 -4.83 23.34 -24.85
CA THR A 147 -5.11 24.64 -24.24
C THR A 147 -5.69 25.59 -25.28
N PHE A 148 -6.59 26.47 -24.84
CA PHE A 148 -7.30 27.40 -25.70
C PHE A 148 -7.17 28.82 -25.16
N ALA A 149 -6.87 29.75 -26.06
CA ALA A 149 -6.83 31.17 -25.75
C ALA A 149 -8.24 31.75 -25.79
N VAL A 150 -8.91 31.75 -24.63
CA VAL A 150 -10.27 32.28 -24.46
C VAL A 150 -10.25 33.27 -23.29
N PRO A 151 -10.94 34.42 -23.39
CA PRO A 151 -11.12 35.32 -22.24
C PRO A 151 -11.73 34.58 -21.04
N PRO A 152 -11.26 34.80 -19.80
CA PRO A 152 -11.76 34.08 -18.62
C PRO A 152 -13.29 34.14 -18.47
N ASP A 153 -13.89 35.30 -18.74
CA ASP A 153 -15.34 35.50 -18.67
C ASP A 153 -16.13 34.61 -19.65
N ALA A 154 -15.55 34.30 -20.81
CA ALA A 154 -16.16 33.44 -21.81
C ALA A 154 -16.16 31.94 -21.42
N VAL A 155 -15.31 31.52 -20.47
CA VAL A 155 -15.27 30.11 -19.98
C VAL A 155 -16.63 29.68 -19.42
N THR A 156 -17.35 30.59 -18.75
CA THR A 156 -18.67 30.34 -18.17
C THR A 156 -19.70 29.90 -19.21
N ALA A 157 -19.57 30.40 -20.45
CA ALA A 157 -20.44 30.04 -21.57
C ALA A 157 -19.89 28.86 -22.37
N GLU A 158 -18.57 28.80 -22.58
CA GLU A 158 -17.94 27.79 -23.43
C GLU A 158 -17.97 26.38 -22.84
N VAL A 159 -17.77 26.20 -21.52
CA VAL A 159 -17.77 24.86 -20.91
C VAL A 159 -19.14 24.17 -21.04
N PRO A 160 -20.28 24.81 -20.70
CA PRO A 160 -21.60 24.23 -20.97
C PRO A 160 -21.88 24.01 -22.47
N ALA A 161 -21.49 24.94 -23.35
CA ALA A 161 -21.70 24.80 -24.78
C ALA A 161 -20.91 23.62 -25.38
N ALA A 162 -19.67 23.42 -24.91
CA ALA A 162 -18.84 22.27 -25.27
C ALA A 162 -19.53 20.94 -24.91
N ARG A 163 -20.15 20.88 -23.73
CA ARG A 163 -20.92 19.71 -23.28
C ARG A 163 -22.09 19.44 -24.21
N GLU A 164 -22.89 20.45 -24.53
CA GLU A 164 -24.04 20.30 -25.42
C GLU A 164 -23.63 19.82 -26.81
N ARG A 165 -22.52 20.33 -27.35
CA ARG A 165 -21.97 19.89 -28.64
C ARG A 165 -21.52 18.43 -28.62
N LEU A 166 -20.88 17.99 -27.54
CA LEU A 166 -20.52 16.58 -27.37
C LEU A 166 -21.76 15.68 -27.24
N VAL A 167 -22.76 16.07 -26.46
CA VAL A 167 -24.02 15.32 -26.33
C VAL A 167 -24.75 15.22 -27.68
N ALA A 168 -24.82 16.32 -28.43
CA ALA A 168 -25.39 16.35 -29.77
C ALA A 168 -24.62 15.43 -30.75
N ALA A 169 -23.31 15.31 -30.56
CA ALA A 169 -22.46 14.37 -31.29
C ALA A 169 -22.53 12.92 -30.75
N GLY A 170 -23.46 12.59 -29.86
CA GLY A 170 -23.69 11.24 -29.36
C GLY A 170 -22.71 10.78 -28.28
N TRP A 171 -22.02 11.72 -27.61
CA TRP A 171 -21.22 11.41 -26.42
C TRP A 171 -22.10 11.34 -25.17
N SER A 172 -21.74 10.46 -24.25
CA SER A 172 -22.31 10.47 -22.91
C SER A 172 -21.53 11.43 -22.02
N ALA A 173 -22.15 12.48 -21.52
CA ALA A 173 -21.49 13.53 -20.75
C ALA A 173 -22.10 13.73 -19.36
N THR A 174 -21.24 13.87 -18.34
CA THR A 174 -21.64 14.22 -16.97
C THR A 174 -22.17 15.66 -16.92
N PRO A 175 -22.94 16.05 -15.89
CA PRO A 175 -23.24 17.45 -15.65
C PRO A 175 -21.96 18.29 -15.49
N VAL A 176 -22.04 19.58 -15.83
CA VAL A 176 -20.99 20.55 -15.51
C VAL A 176 -20.97 20.74 -14.00
N ARG A 177 -19.77 20.76 -13.42
CA ARG A 177 -19.53 21.01 -12.00
C ARG A 177 -18.65 22.23 -11.82
N ASP A 178 -18.89 22.94 -10.71
CA ASP A 178 -18.06 24.02 -10.22
C ASP A 178 -17.35 23.53 -8.96
N ASP A 179 -16.04 23.31 -9.06
CA ASP A 179 -15.18 22.91 -7.97
C ASP A 179 -14.19 24.03 -7.65
N ARG A 180 -14.57 24.91 -6.71
CA ARG A 180 -13.76 26.07 -6.26
C ARG A 180 -13.38 27.02 -7.39
N GLY A 181 -14.31 27.30 -8.32
CA GLY A 181 -14.08 28.21 -9.43
C GLY A 181 -13.49 27.54 -10.68
N LEU A 182 -13.30 26.23 -10.67
CA LEU A 182 -13.08 25.45 -11.89
C LEU A 182 -14.43 24.92 -12.38
N LEU A 183 -14.82 25.34 -13.59
CA LEU A 183 -15.92 24.71 -14.30
C LEU A 183 -15.39 23.53 -15.10
N SER A 184 -15.94 22.33 -14.92
CA SER A 184 -15.53 21.16 -15.72
C SER A 184 -16.62 20.10 -15.88
N PHE A 185 -16.47 19.25 -16.89
CA PHE A 185 -17.26 18.04 -17.07
C PHE A 185 -16.46 16.95 -17.79
N TRP A 186 -17.00 15.73 -17.77
CA TRP A 186 -16.46 14.57 -18.46
C TRP A 186 -17.40 14.10 -19.55
N ALA A 187 -16.85 13.60 -20.65
CA ALA A 187 -17.62 12.89 -21.68
C ALA A 187 -16.88 11.67 -22.21
N ALA A 188 -17.63 10.65 -22.65
CA ALA A 188 -17.08 9.42 -23.20
C ALA A 188 -17.86 8.91 -24.42
N ARG A 189 -17.13 8.34 -25.38
CA ARG A 189 -17.68 7.66 -26.56
C ARG A 189 -16.68 6.64 -27.11
N GLY A 190 -17.14 5.40 -27.31
CA GLY A 190 -16.26 4.31 -27.75
C GLY A 190 -15.10 4.12 -26.78
N ASP A 191 -13.88 4.15 -27.31
CA ASP A 191 -12.62 3.96 -26.57
C ASP A 191 -11.98 5.27 -26.07
N HIS A 192 -12.68 6.41 -26.21
CA HIS A 192 -12.15 7.72 -25.82
C HIS A 192 -12.97 8.34 -24.70
N ALA A 193 -12.28 9.02 -23.81
CA ALA A 193 -12.84 9.92 -22.82
C ALA A 193 -12.17 11.29 -22.93
N VAL A 194 -12.94 12.33 -22.66
CA VAL A 194 -12.49 13.72 -22.68
C VAL A 194 -12.95 14.43 -21.41
N GLN A 195 -12.05 15.18 -20.81
CA GLN A 195 -12.32 16.16 -19.76
C GLN A 195 -12.21 17.54 -20.36
N ILE A 196 -13.18 18.42 -20.08
CA ILE A 196 -13.12 19.81 -20.50
C ILE A 196 -13.34 20.66 -19.27
N GLY A 197 -12.51 21.67 -19.09
CA GLY A 197 -12.67 22.62 -18.00
C GLY A 197 -11.91 23.92 -18.19
N GLY A 198 -12.13 24.85 -17.27
CA GLY A 198 -11.53 26.16 -17.29
C GLY A 198 -11.84 26.98 -16.04
N TYR A 199 -11.13 28.09 -15.88
CA TYR A 199 -11.20 28.98 -14.72
C TYR A 199 -11.82 30.33 -15.11
N PRO A 200 -13.10 30.61 -14.81
CA PRO A 200 -13.78 31.81 -15.31
C PRO A 200 -13.33 33.13 -14.67
N GLY A 201 -12.67 33.07 -13.51
CA GLY A 201 -12.39 34.24 -12.67
C GLY A 201 -10.91 34.52 -12.40
N ASP A 202 -9.99 33.77 -13.02
CA ASP A 202 -8.56 33.94 -12.81
C ASP A 202 -7.88 34.52 -14.05
N PRO A 203 -7.71 35.85 -14.15
CA PRO A 203 -7.01 36.48 -15.27
C PRO A 203 -5.51 36.16 -15.33
N GLY A 204 -4.95 35.52 -14.29
CA GLY A 204 -3.58 35.02 -14.25
C GLY A 204 -3.43 33.54 -14.60
N ALA A 205 -4.54 32.81 -14.82
CA ALA A 205 -4.48 31.40 -15.19
C ALA A 205 -3.81 31.23 -16.56
N ALA A 206 -2.73 30.45 -16.60
CA ALA A 206 -2.01 30.14 -17.84
C ALA A 206 -2.85 29.35 -18.86
N GLU A 207 -3.93 28.70 -18.40
CA GLU A 207 -4.80 27.81 -19.18
C GLU A 207 -6.29 28.11 -18.88
N PRO A 208 -6.86 29.20 -19.44
CA PRO A 208 -8.23 29.63 -19.10
C PRO A 208 -9.28 28.61 -19.53
N LEU A 209 -9.04 27.88 -20.64
CA LEU A 209 -9.85 26.76 -21.11
C LEU A 209 -8.91 25.64 -21.61
N TRP A 210 -9.21 24.41 -21.23
CA TRP A 210 -8.43 23.23 -21.59
C TRP A 210 -9.32 22.02 -21.89
N ALA A 211 -8.74 21.07 -22.63
CA ALA A 211 -9.33 19.76 -22.88
C ALA A 211 -8.27 18.66 -22.76
N ASN A 212 -8.56 17.62 -21.98
CA ASN A 212 -7.71 16.44 -21.84
C ASN A 212 -8.39 15.25 -22.50
N VAL A 213 -7.69 14.56 -23.41
CA VAL A 213 -8.18 13.36 -24.08
C VAL A 213 -7.35 12.16 -23.66
N HIS A 214 -8.03 11.08 -23.26
CA HIS A 214 -7.39 9.82 -22.91
C HIS A 214 -8.18 8.61 -23.43
N GLY A 215 -7.50 7.48 -23.53
CA GLY A 215 -8.12 6.20 -23.84
C GLY A 215 -8.96 5.68 -22.66
N ARG A 216 -10.02 4.93 -22.96
CA ARG A 216 -10.82 4.23 -21.95
C ARG A 216 -10.23 2.87 -21.64
N ALA A 217 -10.41 2.42 -20.41
CA ALA A 217 -10.08 1.04 -20.05
C ALA A 217 -10.94 0.08 -20.87
N ALA A 218 -10.31 -0.99 -21.38
CA ALA A 218 -11.05 -2.03 -22.07
C ALA A 218 -12.13 -2.65 -21.16
N GLY A 219 -13.25 -3.09 -21.71
CA GLY A 219 -14.38 -3.63 -20.93
C GLY A 219 -14.05 -4.85 -20.05
N TRP A 220 -12.91 -5.50 -20.28
CA TRP A 220 -12.39 -6.60 -19.46
C TRP A 220 -11.49 -6.15 -18.30
N PHE A 221 -11.25 -4.84 -18.13
CA PHE A 221 -10.46 -4.26 -17.04
C PHE A 221 -10.97 -4.68 -15.67
N THR A 222 -12.25 -4.42 -15.38
CA THR A 222 -12.87 -4.74 -14.08
C THR A 222 -12.84 -6.24 -13.77
N PRO A 223 -13.20 -7.15 -14.71
CA PRO A 223 -13.01 -8.59 -14.50
C PRO A 223 -11.58 -8.99 -14.13
N VAL A 224 -10.55 -8.44 -14.78
CA VAL A 224 -9.14 -8.77 -14.49
C VAL A 224 -8.70 -8.26 -13.13
N VAL A 225 -9.13 -7.05 -12.75
CA VAL A 225 -8.92 -6.49 -11.41
C VAL A 225 -9.54 -7.38 -10.34
N LEU A 226 -10.80 -7.80 -10.52
CA LEU A 226 -11.49 -8.69 -9.58
C LEU A 226 -10.82 -10.06 -9.49
N ALA A 227 -10.35 -10.60 -10.62
CA ALA A 227 -9.57 -11.83 -10.65
C ALA A 227 -8.24 -11.68 -9.90
N GLY A 228 -7.55 -10.54 -10.05
CA GLY A 228 -6.37 -10.17 -9.28
C GLY A 228 -6.67 -10.13 -7.78
N ALA A 229 -7.74 -9.46 -7.37
CA ALA A 229 -8.15 -9.39 -5.97
C ALA A 229 -8.44 -10.78 -5.37
N ALA A 230 -9.15 -11.64 -6.11
CA ALA A 230 -9.45 -13.00 -5.67
C ALA A 230 -8.18 -13.86 -5.54
N ALA A 231 -7.27 -13.76 -6.52
CA ALA A 231 -5.98 -14.44 -6.48
C ALA A 231 -5.11 -13.97 -5.30
N GLY A 232 -5.08 -12.66 -5.06
CA GLY A 232 -4.38 -12.06 -3.93
C GLY A 232 -4.95 -12.50 -2.58
N THR A 233 -6.27 -12.52 -2.44
CA THR A 233 -6.97 -13.01 -1.23
C THR A 233 -6.55 -14.44 -0.91
N LEU A 234 -6.61 -15.32 -1.90
CA LEU A 234 -6.24 -16.73 -1.75
C LEU A 234 -4.75 -16.87 -1.38
N ALA A 235 -3.86 -16.19 -2.11
CA ALA A 235 -2.42 -16.23 -1.87
C ALA A 235 -2.07 -15.72 -0.46
N GLY A 236 -2.65 -14.59 -0.04
CA GLY A 236 -2.43 -13.99 1.27
C GLY A 236 -2.93 -14.90 2.41
N TRP A 237 -4.11 -15.51 2.26
CA TRP A 237 -4.65 -16.45 3.24
C TRP A 237 -3.75 -17.68 3.43
N LEU A 238 -3.30 -18.27 2.32
CA LEU A 238 -2.42 -19.45 2.33
C LEU A 238 -1.03 -19.11 2.91
N ALA A 239 -0.47 -17.96 2.57
CA ALA A 239 0.79 -17.47 3.10
C ALA A 239 0.71 -17.21 4.61
N ALA A 240 -0.39 -16.61 5.08
CA ALA A 240 -0.62 -16.39 6.51
C ALA A 240 -0.74 -17.71 7.27
N GLY A 241 -1.51 -18.68 6.76
CA GLY A 241 -1.65 -19.99 7.38
C GLY A 241 -0.32 -20.75 7.46
N TRP A 242 0.51 -20.66 6.41
CA TRP A 242 1.88 -21.19 6.41
C TRP A 242 2.75 -20.54 7.49
N ALA A 243 2.79 -19.21 7.55
CA ALA A 243 3.59 -18.45 8.50
C ALA A 243 3.18 -18.74 9.96
N LEU A 244 1.87 -18.72 10.24
CA LEU A 244 1.31 -18.99 11.57
C LEU A 244 1.62 -20.42 12.05
N ARG A 245 1.60 -21.42 11.15
CA ARG A 245 1.99 -22.79 11.52
C ARG A 245 3.48 -22.91 11.81
N ARG A 246 4.32 -22.20 11.05
CA ARG A 246 5.76 -22.18 11.28
C ARG A 246 6.10 -21.51 12.61
N ALA A 247 5.39 -20.44 12.97
CA ALA A 247 5.54 -19.76 14.26
C ALA A 247 5.08 -20.60 15.47
N ARG A 248 4.16 -21.55 15.29
CA ARG A 248 3.72 -22.46 16.37
C ARG A 248 4.76 -23.54 16.72
N HIS A 249 5.94 -23.58 16.09
CA HIS A 249 6.98 -24.54 16.47
C HIS A 249 7.46 -24.34 17.93
N PRO A 250 7.55 -25.39 18.76
CA PRO A 250 8.00 -25.31 20.16
C PRO A 250 9.46 -24.86 20.32
N ASP A 251 10.32 -25.16 19.34
CA ASP A 251 11.78 -24.99 19.45
C ASP A 251 12.29 -23.62 18.95
N GLY A 252 11.41 -22.77 18.41
CA GLY A 252 11.77 -21.48 17.83
C GLY A 252 11.17 -20.35 18.65
N GLY A 253 11.97 -19.66 19.46
CA GLY A 253 11.48 -18.54 20.27
C GLY A 253 11.10 -17.27 19.48
N LEU A 254 10.83 -17.38 18.18
CA LEU A 254 10.27 -16.33 17.33
C LEU A 254 8.78 -16.04 17.61
N ARG A 255 8.12 -16.82 18.48
CA ARG A 255 6.70 -16.66 18.87
C ARG A 255 6.31 -15.23 19.31
N PRO A 256 6.98 -14.60 20.29
CA PRO A 256 6.61 -13.24 20.72
C PRO A 256 6.88 -12.21 19.63
N ALA A 257 7.96 -12.35 18.85
CA ALA A 257 8.26 -11.43 17.74
C ALA A 257 7.20 -11.52 16.62
N VAL A 258 6.83 -12.72 16.17
CA VAL A 258 5.81 -12.88 15.11
C VAL A 258 4.43 -12.40 15.57
N VAL A 259 4.07 -12.62 16.83
CA VAL A 259 2.79 -12.14 17.39
C VAL A 259 2.79 -10.62 17.59
N ALA A 260 3.89 -10.07 18.11
CA ALA A 260 4.10 -8.63 18.28
C ALA A 260 4.08 -7.86 16.96
N PHE A 261 4.93 -8.28 16.02
CA PHE A 261 5.13 -7.58 14.75
C PHE A 261 3.99 -7.88 13.77
N GLY A 262 3.40 -9.08 13.82
CA GLY A 262 2.17 -9.38 13.08
C GLY A 262 0.97 -8.58 13.58
N GLY A 263 0.84 -8.37 14.89
CA GLY A 263 -0.21 -7.53 15.47
C GLY A 263 -0.09 -6.06 15.07
N LEU A 264 1.13 -5.50 15.08
CA LEU A 264 1.39 -4.13 14.64
C LEU A 264 1.15 -3.95 13.13
N GLY A 265 1.56 -4.93 12.31
CA GLY A 265 1.26 -4.91 10.86
C GLY A 265 -0.23 -4.96 10.57
N VAL A 266 -1.00 -5.74 11.36
CA VAL A 266 -2.46 -5.78 11.27
C VAL A 266 -3.08 -4.44 11.68
N LEU A 267 -2.66 -3.86 12.80
CA LEU A 267 -3.17 -2.58 13.28
C LEU A 267 -2.84 -1.44 12.31
N ALA A 268 -1.66 -1.45 11.70
CA ALA A 268 -1.28 -0.49 10.65
C ALA A 268 -2.06 -0.72 9.35
N GLY A 269 -2.36 -1.97 9.00
CA GLY A 269 -3.09 -2.33 7.77
C GLY A 269 -4.58 -1.98 7.78
N VAL A 270 -5.21 -1.77 8.94
CA VAL A 270 -6.64 -1.43 9.02
C VAL A 270 -6.94 0.01 8.58
N PRO A 271 -6.29 1.06 9.12
CA PRO A 271 -6.44 2.44 8.64
C PRO A 271 -6.14 2.57 7.15
N VAL A 272 -5.19 1.78 6.67
CA VAL A 272 -4.79 1.65 5.27
C VAL A 272 -5.97 1.18 4.41
N LEU A 273 -6.58 0.06 4.78
CA LEU A 273 -7.74 -0.49 4.07
C LEU A 273 -8.96 0.45 4.13
N LEU A 274 -9.17 1.11 5.28
CA LEU A 274 -10.26 2.08 5.43
C LEU A 274 -10.04 3.33 4.58
N SER A 275 -8.84 3.89 4.57
CA SER A 275 -8.47 5.04 3.74
C SER A 275 -8.57 4.71 2.25
N ALA A 276 -8.04 3.54 1.84
CA ALA A 276 -8.17 3.02 0.49
C ALA A 276 -9.64 2.92 0.04
N THR A 277 -10.49 2.36 0.92
CA THR A 277 -11.92 2.20 0.65
C THR A 277 -12.61 3.55 0.57
N TYR A 278 -12.30 4.48 1.48
CA TYR A 278 -12.86 5.84 1.47
C TYR A 278 -12.49 6.58 0.19
N HIS A 279 -11.21 6.61 -0.19
CA HIS A 279 -10.77 7.29 -1.42
C HIS A 279 -11.31 6.62 -2.67
N GLY A 280 -11.42 5.28 -2.70
CA GLY A 280 -12.06 4.56 -3.79
C GLY A 280 -13.53 4.94 -3.94
N VAL A 281 -14.30 4.95 -2.84
CA VAL A 281 -15.73 5.33 -2.84
C VAL A 281 -15.90 6.81 -3.18
N ALA A 282 -15.09 7.69 -2.60
CA ALA A 282 -15.09 9.12 -2.92
C ALA A 282 -14.82 9.33 -4.41
N ALA A 283 -13.75 8.73 -4.96
CA ALA A 283 -13.46 8.82 -6.39
C ALA A 283 -14.61 8.31 -7.26
N ALA A 284 -15.18 7.14 -6.95
CA ALA A 284 -16.29 6.55 -7.69
C ALA A 284 -17.57 7.41 -7.66
N THR A 285 -17.78 8.16 -6.58
CA THR A 285 -18.96 9.03 -6.40
C THR A 285 -18.75 10.44 -6.94
N THR A 286 -17.52 10.95 -6.90
CA THR A 286 -17.19 12.34 -7.23
C THR A 286 -16.46 12.54 -8.55
N GLY A 287 -15.93 11.53 -9.26
CA GLY A 287 -15.00 11.77 -10.36
C GLY A 287 -15.47 11.48 -11.80
N GLY A 288 -16.73 11.13 -12.03
CA GLY A 288 -17.23 10.90 -13.40
C GLY A 288 -16.67 9.62 -14.07
N TRP A 289 -16.78 9.51 -15.39
CA TRP A 289 -16.55 8.25 -16.13
C TRP A 289 -15.08 7.78 -16.10
N SER A 290 -14.12 8.69 -16.00
CA SER A 290 -12.69 8.36 -15.88
C SER A 290 -12.36 7.68 -14.54
N THR A 291 -13.05 8.04 -13.45
CA THR A 291 -12.90 7.33 -12.16
C THR A 291 -13.51 5.94 -12.13
N MET A 292 -14.52 5.66 -12.97
CA MET A 292 -15.11 4.32 -13.10
C MET A 292 -14.23 3.37 -13.93
N ASP A 293 -13.53 3.90 -14.94
CA ASP A 293 -12.68 3.10 -15.83
C ASP A 293 -11.23 2.96 -15.31
N ALA A 294 -10.69 3.89 -14.49
CA ALA A 294 -9.24 3.94 -14.22
C ALA A 294 -8.74 3.70 -12.77
N LEU A 295 -9.51 3.85 -11.68
CA LEU A 295 -8.85 4.12 -10.39
C LEU A 295 -9.26 3.38 -9.12
N PHE A 296 -10.28 2.52 -9.07
CA PHE A 296 -10.67 1.93 -7.78
C PHE A 296 -9.56 1.06 -7.11
N PRO A 297 -8.74 0.29 -7.83
CA PRO A 297 -7.65 -0.48 -7.22
C PRO A 297 -6.35 0.32 -7.09
N ALA A 298 -6.03 1.17 -8.08
CA ALA A 298 -4.78 1.91 -8.12
C ALA A 298 -4.75 3.08 -7.11
N ALA A 299 -5.83 3.85 -6.99
CA ALA A 299 -5.95 4.92 -5.99
C ALA A 299 -5.97 4.35 -4.55
N ALA A 300 -6.60 3.18 -4.36
CA ALA A 300 -6.58 2.43 -3.10
C ALA A 300 -5.18 1.94 -2.70
N LEU A 301 -4.29 1.66 -3.67
CA LEU A 301 -2.89 1.31 -3.37
C LEU A 301 -1.97 2.51 -3.17
N LEU A 302 -2.28 3.64 -3.81
CA LEU A 302 -1.39 4.79 -3.89
C LEU A 302 -1.66 5.86 -2.82
N ALA A 303 -2.91 6.05 -2.40
CA ALA A 303 -3.24 6.81 -1.18
C ALA A 303 -2.65 6.16 0.09
N VAL A 304 -2.09 4.96 -0.06
CA VAL A 304 -1.59 4.14 1.03
C VAL A 304 -0.18 3.64 0.82
N GLN A 305 0.51 4.13 -0.22
CA GLN A 305 1.82 3.64 -0.66
C GLN A 305 2.87 3.58 0.45
N PRO A 306 3.04 4.59 1.33
CA PRO A 306 4.02 4.52 2.42
C PRO A 306 3.65 3.44 3.42
N LEU A 307 2.37 3.29 3.74
CA LEU A 307 1.88 2.34 4.72
C LEU A 307 1.74 0.91 4.16
N CYS A 308 1.53 0.74 2.86
CA CYS A 308 1.54 -0.53 2.14
C CYS A 308 2.98 -1.02 1.91
N LEU A 309 3.91 -0.14 1.56
CA LEU A 309 5.34 -0.44 1.54
C LEU A 309 5.83 -0.77 2.95
N PHE A 310 5.36 -0.04 3.97
CA PHE A 310 5.67 -0.33 5.36
C PHE A 310 5.07 -1.68 5.79
N ALA A 311 3.77 -1.91 5.61
CA ALA A 311 3.12 -3.17 5.94
C ALA A 311 3.73 -4.34 5.15
N GLY A 312 4.04 -4.15 3.87
CA GLY A 312 4.70 -5.11 3.00
C GLY A 312 6.14 -5.41 3.43
N ALA A 313 6.94 -4.39 3.72
CA ALA A 313 8.30 -4.53 4.25
C ALA A 313 8.29 -5.20 5.63
N TRP A 314 7.31 -4.86 6.48
CA TRP A 314 7.14 -5.49 7.79
C TRP A 314 6.69 -6.95 7.70
N LEU A 315 5.77 -7.27 6.79
CA LEU A 315 5.36 -8.64 6.49
C LEU A 315 6.54 -9.43 5.91
N LEU A 316 7.35 -8.83 5.04
CA LEU A 316 8.56 -9.41 4.47
C LEU A 316 9.62 -9.65 5.55
N VAL A 317 9.90 -8.68 6.42
CA VAL A 317 10.81 -8.83 7.57
C VAL A 317 10.31 -9.94 8.51
N THR A 318 9.02 -10.01 8.76
CA THR A 318 8.42 -11.07 9.58
C THR A 318 8.53 -12.44 8.91
N ALA A 319 8.32 -12.52 7.59
CA ALA A 319 8.45 -13.73 6.80
C ALA A 319 9.91 -14.20 6.70
N LEU A 320 10.85 -13.28 6.48
CA LEU A 320 12.30 -13.53 6.47
C LEU A 320 12.77 -13.97 7.85
N ALA A 321 12.34 -13.30 8.91
CA ALA A 321 12.62 -13.72 10.29
C ALA A 321 12.05 -15.12 10.61
N ALA A 322 10.90 -15.49 10.03
CA ALA A 322 10.32 -16.84 10.15
C ALA A 322 10.98 -17.88 9.23
N ALA A 323 11.61 -17.45 8.13
CA ALA A 323 12.30 -18.31 7.17
C ALA A 323 13.73 -18.64 7.62
N LEU A 324 14.42 -17.67 8.24
CA LEU A 324 15.76 -17.85 8.77
C LEU A 324 15.78 -18.91 9.87
N PRO A 325 16.74 -19.86 9.84
CA PRO A 325 16.93 -20.78 10.94
C PRO A 325 17.26 -19.98 12.20
N PRO A 326 16.74 -20.37 13.39
CA PRO A 326 17.10 -19.68 14.62
C PRO A 326 18.63 -19.68 14.75
N ALA A 327 19.23 -18.49 14.77
CA ALA A 327 20.65 -18.34 15.03
C ALA A 327 20.94 -19.02 16.37
N ARG A 328 21.72 -20.11 16.33
CA ARG A 328 22.07 -20.87 17.54
C ARG A 328 22.75 -19.90 18.51
N GLY A 329 22.13 -19.66 19.67
CA GLY A 329 22.69 -18.82 20.74
C GLY A 329 22.10 -17.41 20.88
N VAL A 330 21.33 -16.89 19.92
CA VAL A 330 20.63 -15.60 20.12
C VAL A 330 19.25 -15.87 20.68
N HIS A 331 19.07 -15.63 21.98
CA HIS A 331 17.77 -15.79 22.60
C HIS A 331 16.80 -14.75 22.01
N PRO A 332 15.67 -15.16 21.41
CA PRO A 332 14.82 -14.25 20.63
C PRO A 332 14.14 -13.14 21.43
N TRP A 333 14.08 -13.22 22.76
CA TRP A 333 13.70 -12.07 23.57
C TRP A 333 14.72 -10.93 23.43
N ARG A 334 16.02 -11.22 23.26
CA ARG A 334 17.06 -10.20 23.03
C ARG A 334 16.85 -9.49 21.70
N LEU A 335 16.53 -10.24 20.65
CA LEU A 335 16.26 -9.68 19.34
C LEU A 335 15.02 -8.77 19.38
N GLY A 336 13.92 -9.23 20.02
CA GLY A 336 12.72 -8.42 20.22
C GLY A 336 12.98 -7.15 21.04
N LEU A 337 13.85 -7.24 22.04
CA LEU A 337 14.20 -6.12 22.90
C LEU A 337 15.05 -5.07 22.18
N TRP A 338 16.05 -5.50 21.40
CA TRP A 338 16.88 -4.60 20.58
C TRP A 338 16.10 -3.97 19.42
N THR A 339 15.23 -4.72 18.76
CA THR A 339 14.39 -4.18 17.68
C THR A 339 13.38 -3.15 18.21
N ALA A 340 12.74 -3.41 19.34
CA ALA A 340 11.87 -2.43 20.00
C ALA A 340 12.64 -1.18 20.44
N ALA A 341 13.82 -1.33 21.06
CA ALA A 341 14.65 -0.19 21.45
C ALA A 341 15.13 0.63 20.25
N ALA A 342 15.57 -0.02 19.18
CA ALA A 342 16.02 0.64 17.96
C ALA A 342 14.87 1.43 17.30
N ALA A 343 13.65 0.86 17.24
CA ALA A 343 12.48 1.55 16.69
C ALA A 343 12.15 2.81 17.49
N HIS A 344 12.11 2.73 18.82
CA HIS A 344 11.88 3.89 19.69
C HIS A 344 12.96 4.95 19.55
N LEU A 345 14.23 4.56 19.49
CA LEU A 345 15.34 5.51 19.30
C LEU A 345 15.27 6.20 17.94
N ALA A 346 14.92 5.48 16.87
CA ALA A 346 14.74 6.07 15.55
C ALA A 346 13.59 7.08 15.53
N PHE A 347 12.45 6.75 16.15
CA PHE A 347 11.32 7.66 16.28
C PHE A 347 11.64 8.89 17.12
N ALA A 348 12.36 8.71 18.22
CA ALA A 348 12.81 9.82 19.05
C ALA A 348 13.80 10.73 18.32
N ALA A 349 14.76 10.16 17.59
CA ALA A 349 15.72 10.90 16.81
C ALA A 349 15.02 11.70 15.69
N ALA A 350 14.08 11.08 14.98
CA ALA A 350 13.28 11.76 13.95
C ALA A 350 12.52 12.96 14.52
N TRP A 351 11.87 12.77 15.67
CA TRP A 351 11.14 13.84 16.34
C TRP A 351 12.03 14.99 16.79
N CYS A 352 13.14 14.69 17.49
CA CYS A 352 14.10 15.70 17.92
C CYS A 352 14.66 16.47 16.72
N LEU A 353 14.91 15.78 15.60
CA LEU A 353 15.41 16.41 14.40
C LEU A 353 14.37 17.36 13.78
N VAL A 354 13.11 16.94 13.63
CA VAL A 354 12.02 17.81 13.11
C VAL A 354 11.86 19.07 13.97
N VAL A 355 11.83 18.90 15.30
CA VAL A 355 11.72 20.05 16.21
C VAL A 355 12.95 20.96 16.14
N ALA A 356 14.15 20.38 16.02
CA ALA A 356 15.38 21.16 15.85
C ALA A 356 15.38 21.94 14.52
N LEU A 357 14.90 21.33 13.43
CA LEU A 357 14.77 21.98 12.12
C LEU A 357 13.74 23.11 12.18
N TYR A 358 12.59 22.89 12.82
CA TYR A 358 11.58 23.93 13.06
C TYR A 358 12.17 25.11 13.84
N LEU A 359 12.82 24.84 14.97
CA LEU A 359 13.41 25.88 15.82
C LEU A 359 14.54 26.64 15.12
N ALA A 360 15.40 25.93 14.37
CA ALA A 360 16.45 26.54 13.58
C ALA A 360 15.86 27.46 12.51
N ARG A 361 14.85 26.99 11.77
CA ARG A 361 14.17 27.78 10.73
C ARG A 361 13.44 28.99 11.32
N LEU A 362 12.76 28.81 12.45
CA LEU A 362 12.10 29.90 13.19
C LEU A 362 13.13 30.95 13.64
N ALA A 363 14.28 30.53 14.17
CA ALA A 363 15.35 31.43 14.60
C ALA A 363 15.98 32.19 13.42
N THR A 364 16.23 31.54 12.28
CA THR A 364 16.78 32.18 11.09
C THR A 364 15.84 33.21 10.47
N ASN A 365 14.53 33.09 10.70
CA ASN A 365 13.50 33.99 10.19
C ASN A 365 12.97 34.95 11.28
N GLY A 366 13.82 35.31 12.25
CA GLY A 366 13.49 36.34 13.25
C GLY A 366 12.35 35.98 14.20
N GLY A 367 12.01 34.70 14.32
CA GLY A 367 10.88 34.25 15.15
C GLY A 367 9.51 34.41 14.48
N ASP A 368 9.45 34.56 13.16
CA ASP A 368 8.17 34.66 12.43
C ASP A 368 7.39 33.33 12.43
N ARG A 369 6.64 33.12 13.51
CA ARG A 369 5.78 31.96 13.68
C ARG A 369 4.63 31.93 12.67
N GLN A 370 4.10 33.07 12.25
CA GLN A 370 2.97 33.10 11.31
C GLN A 370 3.41 32.72 9.90
N GLY A 371 4.57 33.20 9.44
CA GLY A 371 5.17 32.75 8.18
C GLY A 371 5.47 31.26 8.16
N MET A 372 5.95 30.70 9.28
CA MET A 372 6.16 29.25 9.42
C MET A 372 4.86 28.45 9.24
N LEU A 373 3.75 28.91 9.83
CA LEU A 373 2.47 28.20 9.76
C LEU A 373 1.63 28.52 8.52
N GLY A 374 2.00 29.56 7.78
CA GLY A 374 1.32 30.02 6.56
C GLY A 374 1.97 29.53 5.28
N GLY A 375 2.91 28.58 5.33
CA GLY A 375 3.60 28.02 4.17
C GLY A 375 4.67 28.94 3.55
N ALA A 376 4.95 30.12 4.13
CA ALA A 376 5.98 31.02 3.61
C ALA A 376 7.40 30.45 3.72
N TYR A 377 7.59 29.45 4.60
CA TYR A 377 8.84 28.76 4.83
C TYR A 377 8.63 27.25 4.78
N ASP A 378 8.45 26.67 3.60
CA ASP A 378 8.17 25.24 3.42
C ASP A 378 9.33 24.39 4.00
N PRO A 379 9.07 23.35 4.82
CA PRO A 379 10.11 22.43 5.30
C PRO A 379 10.90 21.76 4.15
N LYS A 380 10.32 21.62 2.97
CA LYS A 380 10.97 21.05 1.77
C LYS A 380 12.10 21.93 1.25
N ASP A 381 12.10 23.23 1.56
CA ASP A 381 13.20 24.15 1.24
C ASP A 381 14.52 23.77 1.93
N LEU A 382 14.44 22.94 2.98
CA LEU A 382 15.62 22.44 3.69
C LEU A 382 16.32 21.31 2.94
N VAL A 383 15.70 20.74 1.89
CA VAL A 383 16.29 19.66 1.09
C VAL A 383 17.34 20.26 0.14
N PRO A 384 18.64 19.94 0.31
CA PRO A 384 19.67 20.43 -0.58
C PRO A 384 19.38 20.02 -2.03
N PHE A 385 19.58 20.94 -2.98
CA PHE A 385 19.36 20.72 -4.42
C PHE A 385 17.89 20.56 -4.84
N GLY A 386 16.94 20.89 -3.96
CA GLY A 386 15.51 20.85 -4.26
C GLY A 386 14.92 19.44 -4.20
N PHE A 387 13.60 19.36 -4.31
CA PHE A 387 12.87 18.10 -4.19
C PHE A 387 12.85 17.34 -5.52
N GLY A 388 13.28 16.07 -5.52
CA GLY A 388 13.26 15.24 -6.73
C GLY A 388 13.58 13.78 -6.48
N SER A 389 13.00 12.88 -7.27
CA SER A 389 13.15 11.42 -7.09
C SER A 389 14.58 10.90 -7.30
N THR A 390 15.42 11.64 -8.02
CA THR A 390 16.84 11.32 -8.22
C THR A 390 17.74 11.93 -7.13
N ASN A 391 17.22 12.79 -6.26
CA ASN A 391 17.99 13.45 -5.22
C ASN A 391 18.05 12.59 -3.95
N PRO A 392 19.23 12.10 -3.50
CA PRO A 392 19.36 11.32 -2.26
C PRO A 392 18.82 12.05 -1.01
N PHE A 393 18.85 13.39 -0.99
CA PHE A 393 18.33 14.16 0.15
C PHE A 393 16.81 14.17 0.23
N THR A 394 16.11 14.03 -0.90
CA THR A 394 14.65 13.80 -0.91
C THR A 394 14.31 12.50 -0.22
N TRP A 395 15.04 11.41 -0.50
CA TRP A 395 14.82 10.14 0.18
C TRP A 395 15.11 10.20 1.69
N ALA A 396 16.10 10.99 2.10
CA ALA A 396 16.39 11.22 3.52
C ALA A 396 15.27 12.01 4.21
N TYR A 397 14.72 13.04 3.55
CA TYR A 397 13.56 13.79 4.01
C TYR A 397 12.32 12.89 4.13
N ASP A 398 12.06 12.06 3.13
CA ASP A 398 10.93 11.13 3.12
C ASP A 398 11.06 10.09 4.23
N LEU A 399 12.26 9.54 4.43
CA LEU A 399 12.54 8.61 5.54
C LEU A 399 12.33 9.29 6.90
N LEU A 400 12.79 10.53 7.06
CA LEU A 400 12.59 11.31 8.27
C LEU A 400 11.10 11.56 8.54
N SER A 401 10.37 12.01 7.53
CA SER A 401 8.93 12.24 7.58
C SER A 401 8.16 10.96 7.93
N LEU A 402 8.54 9.85 7.31
CA LEU A 402 7.97 8.54 7.60
C LEU A 402 8.23 8.14 9.05
N LEU A 403 9.47 8.24 9.54
CA LEU A 403 9.81 7.91 10.93
C LEU A 403 9.12 8.83 11.94
N PHE A 404 8.94 10.11 11.61
CA PHE A 404 8.25 11.09 12.44
C PHE A 404 6.75 10.77 12.57
N VAL A 405 6.05 10.60 11.45
CA VAL A 405 4.61 10.27 11.42
C VAL A 405 4.34 8.90 12.02
N LEU A 406 5.13 7.89 11.64
CA LEU A 406 5.00 6.55 12.19
C LEU A 406 5.36 6.51 13.67
N GLY A 407 6.36 7.28 14.10
CA GLY A 407 6.71 7.40 15.51
C GLY A 407 5.52 7.85 16.33
N PHE A 408 4.80 8.87 15.87
CA PHE A 408 3.58 9.33 16.53
C PHE A 408 2.48 8.26 16.58
N LEU A 409 2.17 7.63 15.44
CA LEU A 409 1.08 6.66 15.33
C LEU A 409 1.39 5.32 16.02
N ALA A 410 2.63 4.85 15.95
CA ALA A 410 3.05 3.54 16.44
C ALA A 410 3.49 3.55 17.91
N SER A 411 3.76 4.72 18.51
CA SER A 411 4.23 4.83 19.90
C SER A 411 3.33 4.11 20.92
N PRO A 412 1.99 4.25 20.89
CA PRO A 412 1.12 3.50 21.81
C PRO A 412 1.22 1.98 21.64
N GLY A 413 1.31 1.50 20.40
CA GLY A 413 1.46 0.08 20.09
C GLY A 413 2.82 -0.47 20.53
N LEU A 414 3.89 0.28 20.29
CA LEU A 414 5.23 -0.06 20.75
C LEU A 414 5.33 -0.04 22.28
N LEU A 415 4.62 0.85 22.98
CA LEU A 415 4.51 0.82 24.43
C LEU A 415 3.82 -0.45 24.93
N GLY A 416 2.70 -0.82 24.30
CA GLY A 416 2.00 -2.09 24.56
C GLY A 416 2.89 -3.32 24.38
N LEU A 417 3.89 -3.25 23.49
CA LEU A 417 4.91 -4.29 23.32
C LEU A 417 6.04 -4.20 24.38
N SER A 418 6.54 -2.98 24.61
CA SER A 418 7.76 -2.74 25.38
C SER A 418 7.55 -2.96 26.87
N VAL A 419 6.39 -2.61 27.42
CA VAL A 419 6.08 -2.79 28.84
C VAL A 419 6.08 -4.27 29.25
N PRO A 420 5.38 -5.18 28.55
CA PRO A 420 5.49 -6.62 28.81
C PRO A 420 6.93 -7.14 28.69
N LEU A 421 7.71 -6.67 27.71
CA LEU A 421 9.11 -7.06 27.55
C LEU A 421 9.97 -6.58 28.73
N LEU A 422 9.76 -5.35 29.22
CA LEU A 422 10.43 -4.80 30.41
C LEU A 422 10.08 -5.57 31.69
N VAL A 423 8.82 -6.01 31.83
CA VAL A 423 8.35 -6.82 32.98
C VAL A 423 8.90 -8.23 32.92
N ALA A 424 8.84 -8.88 31.75
CA ALA A 424 9.31 -10.25 31.55
C ALA A 424 10.83 -10.36 31.74
N SER A 425 11.60 -9.37 31.26
CA SER A 425 13.06 -9.35 31.40
C SER A 425 13.53 -9.14 32.84
N ARG A 426 12.74 -8.48 33.71
CA ARG A 426 13.03 -8.43 35.15
C ARG A 426 12.86 -9.76 35.87
N ARG A 427 12.02 -10.66 35.34
CA ARG A 427 11.71 -11.96 35.95
C ARG A 427 12.62 -13.09 35.48
N ALA A 428 13.49 -12.86 34.50
CA ALA A 428 14.36 -13.90 33.92
C ALA A 428 15.73 -13.94 34.64
N PRO A 429 16.03 -15.00 35.43
CA PRO A 429 17.24 -15.07 36.24
C PRO A 429 18.55 -15.32 35.46
N THR A 430 18.50 -15.65 34.17
CA THR A 430 19.65 -16.22 33.42
C THR A 430 20.38 -15.27 32.45
N ALA A 431 20.13 -13.96 32.45
CA ALA A 431 20.71 -13.04 31.46
C ALA A 431 21.64 -11.98 32.07
N ALA A 432 22.91 -12.35 32.26
CA ALA A 432 24.02 -11.49 32.64
C ALA A 432 24.17 -10.24 31.75
N LEU A 433 24.56 -9.11 32.37
CA LEU A 433 24.97 -7.78 31.88
C LEU A 433 24.33 -7.20 30.59
N ALA A 434 24.37 -7.91 29.46
CA ALA A 434 23.70 -7.53 28.21
C ALA A 434 22.18 -7.34 28.38
N GLY A 435 21.56 -7.99 29.37
CA GLY A 435 20.17 -7.75 29.75
C GLY A 435 19.90 -6.39 30.39
N ARG A 436 20.86 -5.83 31.16
CA ARG A 436 20.65 -4.56 31.88
C ARG A 436 20.77 -3.34 30.97
N THR A 437 21.76 -3.32 30.08
CA THR A 437 21.93 -2.21 29.11
C THR A 437 20.72 -2.14 28.19
N ALA A 438 20.34 -3.28 27.62
CA ALA A 438 19.22 -3.34 26.71
C ALA A 438 17.89 -2.99 27.43
N TRP A 439 17.71 -3.41 28.69
CA TRP A 439 16.56 -3.01 29.52
C TRP A 439 16.53 -1.49 29.77
N ARG A 440 17.68 -0.87 30.10
CA ARG A 440 17.78 0.59 30.30
C ARG A 440 17.47 1.34 29.01
N VAL A 441 18.02 0.88 27.88
CA VAL A 441 17.73 1.48 26.56
C VAL A 441 16.24 1.37 26.24
N LEU A 442 15.63 0.19 26.44
CA LEU A 442 14.19 -0.01 26.21
C LEU A 442 13.32 0.84 27.17
N LEU A 443 13.74 1.03 28.43
CA LEU A 443 13.03 1.88 29.38
C LEU A 443 13.08 3.34 28.93
N VAL A 444 14.27 3.86 28.60
CA VAL A 444 14.44 5.24 28.10
C VAL A 444 13.59 5.42 26.84
N ALA A 445 13.72 4.50 25.88
CA ALA A 445 12.90 4.44 24.68
C ALA A 445 11.39 4.50 24.96
N ALA A 446 10.88 3.67 25.88
CA ALA A 446 9.47 3.65 26.24
C ALA A 446 9.03 4.97 26.90
N VAL A 447 9.84 5.53 27.81
CA VAL A 447 9.54 6.83 28.43
C VAL A 447 9.50 7.93 27.37
N THR A 448 10.45 7.93 26.43
CA THR A 448 10.49 8.88 25.32
C THR A 448 9.26 8.75 24.42
N ALA A 449 8.82 7.52 24.09
CA ALA A 449 7.62 7.30 23.30
C ALA A 449 6.31 7.76 23.97
N LEU A 450 6.29 7.92 25.30
CA LEU A 450 5.17 8.54 26.01
C LEU A 450 5.33 10.07 26.07
N ALA A 451 6.55 10.55 26.32
CA ALA A 451 6.85 11.97 26.46
C ALA A 451 6.68 12.74 25.14
N LEU A 452 7.00 12.14 24.00
CA LEU A 452 6.94 12.81 22.69
C LEU A 452 5.51 13.15 22.23
N PRO A 453 4.51 12.24 22.29
CA PRO A 453 3.11 12.60 22.04
C PRO A 453 2.60 13.69 22.98
N LEU A 454 3.01 13.67 24.25
CA LEU A 454 2.65 14.72 25.22
C LEU A 454 3.31 16.06 24.85
N ALA A 455 4.57 16.04 24.39
CA ALA A 455 5.24 17.24 23.90
C ALA A 455 4.57 17.80 22.64
N MET A 456 3.99 16.96 21.77
CA MET A 456 3.19 17.39 20.61
C MET A 456 1.88 18.09 21.00
N ALA A 457 1.34 17.83 22.19
CA ALA A 457 0.18 18.56 22.69
C ALA A 457 0.51 20.00 23.12
N THR A 458 1.80 20.31 23.34
CA THR A 458 2.26 21.67 23.65
C THR A 458 2.16 22.59 22.42
N PRO A 459 2.06 23.92 22.59
CA PRO A 459 2.02 24.85 21.46
C PRO A 459 3.20 24.68 20.51
N LEU A 460 4.42 24.56 21.04
CA LEU A 460 5.63 24.37 20.22
C LEU A 460 5.59 23.08 19.41
N GLY A 461 5.20 21.97 20.05
CA GLY A 461 5.09 20.69 19.38
C GLY A 461 4.03 20.70 18.28
N ARG A 462 2.89 21.36 18.53
CA ARG A 462 1.83 21.51 17.53
C ARG A 462 2.28 22.35 16.34
N ASP A 463 3.00 23.44 16.58
CA ASP A 463 3.51 24.27 15.48
C ASP A 463 4.53 23.52 14.62
N ALA A 464 5.47 22.81 15.26
CA ALA A 464 6.46 22.00 14.54
C ALA A 464 5.79 20.87 13.74
N LEU A 465 4.74 20.26 14.29
CA LEU A 465 3.94 19.25 13.60
C LEU A 465 3.21 19.83 12.38
N THR A 466 2.50 20.95 12.57
CA THR A 466 1.76 21.61 11.48
C THR A 466 2.72 22.04 10.38
N TRP A 467 3.82 22.69 10.73
CA TRP A 467 4.84 23.13 9.78
C TRP A 467 5.48 21.97 9.00
N TRP A 468 5.76 20.85 9.65
CA TRP A 468 6.38 19.70 8.98
C TRP A 468 5.42 18.93 8.05
N LEU A 469 4.12 19.01 8.32
CA LEU A 469 3.08 18.32 7.54
C LEU A 469 2.48 19.17 6.42
N ASP A 470 2.83 20.45 6.35
CA ASP A 470 2.60 21.36 5.22
C ASP A 470 3.63 21.08 4.10
#